data_AF-A0A1Q6A5D6-F1
#
_entry.id   AF-A0A1Q6A5D6-F1
#
_cell.length_a   1.000
_cell.length_b   1.000
_cell.length_c   1.000
_cell.angle_alpha   90.00
_cell.angle_beta   90.00
_cell.angle_gamma   90.00
#
_symmetry.space_group_name_H-M   'P 1'
#
loop_
_entity.id
_entity.type
_entity.pdbx_description
1 polymer ?
#
loop_
_entity_poly.entity_id
_entity_poly.type
_entity_poly.pdbx_seq_one_letter_code
_entity_poly.pdbx_strand_id
1 'polypeptide(L)'
;MKLLKTLILLLVIIALQSCNLVPLKPGIWKDDKIDEGKRKDFHTLNDLLLKNIKAGDQDAAENMLSKDLLGKSGYKRTLELIGNRMKEGSYNLIEEYYMVNNVKDNTFKNPNTNSLDLDYAAVAKEMYIAFLILKEPENKFMITLVYGKFDYGWKIDKLELEKYTENGKGTAALYKQAQAQYAKGYLIDAANSMAMAHDCGTPSEELKSLFTNDMHVFYQNLVTDLNRRYKYPLAIAGVTTQPRIFRIDNQNVKGGTYPAVCYLTSFDLRDTVAIKKENEQVKKVIGNVLPGIDKDKKYMLYYVYHQKPNMTSNAYSYDITVKLQ
;
A
#
# COMPACT_ATOMS: atom_id res chain seq x y z
N MET A 1 -8.50 43.30 -54.97
CA MET A 1 -9.33 42.53 -54.03
C MET A 1 -8.90 41.06 -53.84
N LYS A 2 -8.37 40.36 -54.87
CA LYS A 2 -7.87 38.97 -54.71
C LYS A 2 -6.60 38.86 -53.84
N LEU A 3 -5.62 39.77 -54.02
CA LEU A 3 -4.38 39.76 -53.22
C LEU A 3 -4.59 39.93 -51.70
N LEU A 4 -5.53 40.80 -51.30
CA LEU A 4 -5.83 41.04 -49.89
C LEU A 4 -6.43 39.81 -49.20
N LYS A 5 -7.28 39.04 -49.93
CA LYS A 5 -7.85 37.79 -49.42
C LYS A 5 -6.79 36.70 -49.27
N THR A 6 -5.83 36.62 -50.18
CA THR A 6 -4.70 35.66 -50.10
C THR A 6 -3.77 36.02 -48.94
N LEU A 7 -3.53 37.31 -48.69
CA LEU A 7 -2.68 37.78 -47.59
C LEU A 7 -3.31 37.49 -46.21
N ILE A 8 -4.63 37.70 -46.07
CA ILE A 8 -5.37 37.39 -44.84
C ILE A 8 -5.37 35.89 -44.56
N LEU A 9 -5.53 35.05 -45.60
CA LEU A 9 -5.46 33.59 -45.45
C LEU A 9 -4.06 33.13 -44.98
N LEU A 10 -2.99 33.72 -45.50
CA LEU A 10 -1.61 33.42 -45.07
C LEU A 10 -1.35 33.86 -43.63
N LEU A 11 -1.85 35.03 -43.22
CA LEU A 11 -1.72 35.54 -41.85
C LEU A 11 -2.47 34.65 -40.83
N VAL A 12 -3.62 34.09 -41.20
CA VAL A 12 -4.35 33.12 -40.37
C VAL A 12 -3.58 31.80 -40.25
N ILE A 13 -2.93 31.32 -41.32
CA ILE A 13 -2.10 30.10 -41.28
C ILE A 13 -0.87 30.31 -40.38
N ILE A 14 -0.22 31.48 -40.43
CA ILE A 14 0.94 31.79 -39.57
C ILE A 14 0.51 31.98 -38.11
N ALA A 15 -0.64 32.59 -37.84
CA ALA A 15 -1.20 32.73 -36.49
C ALA A 15 -1.66 31.39 -35.89
N LEU A 16 -2.01 30.40 -36.71
CA LEU A 16 -2.34 29.04 -36.26
C LEU A 16 -1.09 28.18 -35.99
N GLN A 17 0.07 28.54 -36.54
CA GLN A 17 1.35 27.89 -36.22
C GLN A 17 2.08 28.50 -35.01
N SER A 18 1.60 29.62 -34.45
CA SER A 18 2.24 30.26 -33.29
C SER A 18 1.84 29.67 -31.93
N CYS A 19 0.99 28.64 -31.88
CA CYS A 19 0.72 27.92 -30.65
C CYS A 19 1.74 26.77 -30.47
N ASN A 20 2.66 26.95 -29.51
CA ASN A 20 3.53 25.93 -28.89
C ASN A 20 4.84 25.52 -29.59
N LEU A 21 5.53 26.42 -30.27
CA LEU A 21 6.92 26.19 -30.73
C LEU A 21 7.99 26.48 -29.67
N VAL A 22 7.61 26.78 -28.42
CA VAL A 22 8.60 26.83 -27.33
C VAL A 22 8.95 25.39 -26.96
N PRO A 23 10.18 24.93 -27.18
CA PRO A 23 10.58 23.58 -26.77
C PRO A 23 10.38 23.46 -25.25
N LEU A 24 9.62 22.45 -24.84
CA LEU A 24 9.42 22.12 -23.42
C LEU A 24 10.79 21.95 -22.77
N LYS A 25 11.11 22.84 -21.83
CA LYS A 25 12.34 22.77 -21.06
C LYS A 25 12.25 21.58 -20.11
N PRO A 26 13.30 20.74 -20.01
CA PRO A 26 13.32 19.69 -18.99
C PRO A 26 13.18 20.27 -17.59
N GLY A 27 12.44 19.58 -16.72
CA GLY A 27 12.15 20.06 -15.37
C GLY A 27 11.12 19.22 -14.63
N ILE A 28 10.97 19.50 -13.33
CA ILE A 28 9.96 18.90 -12.44
C ILE A 28 9.21 20.04 -11.76
N TRP A 29 7.89 19.96 -11.80
CA TRP A 29 6.98 20.88 -11.15
C TRP A 29 6.08 20.10 -10.21
N LYS A 30 6.01 20.55 -8.96
CA LYS A 30 5.23 19.92 -7.89
C LYS A 30 4.03 20.81 -7.53
N ASP A 31 2.86 20.20 -7.39
CA ASP A 31 1.61 20.83 -6.91
C ASP A 31 1.28 22.14 -7.65
N ASP A 32 1.17 23.27 -6.93
CA ASP A 32 0.85 24.60 -7.47
C ASP A 32 1.88 25.14 -8.48
N LYS A 33 3.05 24.50 -8.61
CA LYS A 33 4.03 24.87 -9.64
C LYS A 33 3.70 24.27 -11.01
N ILE A 34 2.78 23.30 -11.06
CA ILE A 34 2.24 22.77 -12.31
C ILE A 34 1.28 23.81 -12.88
N ASP A 35 1.36 24.06 -14.19
CA ASP A 35 0.41 24.94 -14.89
C ASP A 35 -1.04 24.56 -14.54
N GLU A 36 -1.85 25.54 -14.17
CA GLU A 36 -3.21 25.31 -13.64
C GLU A 36 -4.10 24.56 -14.63
N GLY A 37 -3.98 24.87 -15.93
CA GLY A 37 -4.72 24.18 -16.99
C GLY A 37 -4.32 22.72 -17.08
N LYS A 38 -3.01 22.44 -17.16
CA LYS A 38 -2.49 21.06 -17.15
C LYS A 38 -2.92 20.30 -15.90
N ARG A 39 -2.83 20.92 -14.73
CA ARG A 39 -3.23 20.30 -13.46
C ARG A 39 -4.70 19.90 -13.48
N LYS A 40 -5.59 20.79 -13.92
CA LYS A 40 -7.02 20.52 -14.04
C LYS A 40 -7.31 19.37 -15.02
N ASP A 41 -6.59 19.29 -16.13
CA ASP A 41 -6.71 18.19 -17.08
C ASP A 41 -6.35 16.85 -16.45
N PHE A 42 -5.24 16.79 -15.68
CA PHE A 42 -4.85 15.58 -14.97
C PHE A 42 -5.81 15.20 -13.85
N HIS A 43 -6.34 16.16 -13.09
CA HIS A 43 -7.37 15.87 -12.09
C HIS A 43 -8.60 15.26 -12.75
N THR A 44 -9.01 15.76 -13.92
CA THR A 44 -10.11 15.18 -14.69
C THR A 44 -9.81 13.75 -15.13
N LEU A 45 -8.57 13.45 -15.54
CA LEU A 45 -8.14 12.09 -15.89
C LEU A 45 -8.12 11.16 -14.66
N ASN A 46 -7.64 11.63 -13.51
CA ASN A 46 -7.64 10.86 -12.26
C ASN A 46 -9.08 10.52 -11.85
N ASP A 47 -9.97 11.52 -11.86
CA ASP A 47 -11.39 11.37 -11.52
C ASP A 47 -12.09 10.39 -12.45
N LEU A 48 -11.83 10.47 -13.76
CA LEU A 48 -12.40 9.57 -14.76
C LEU A 48 -11.95 8.12 -14.55
N LEU A 49 -10.65 7.90 -14.34
CA LEU A 49 -10.11 6.56 -14.06
C LEU A 49 -10.78 5.95 -12.83
N LEU A 50 -10.75 6.69 -11.71
CA LEU A 50 -11.26 6.20 -10.45
C LEU A 50 -12.78 6.00 -10.49
N LYS A 51 -13.51 6.83 -11.24
CA LYS A 51 -14.93 6.61 -11.52
C LYS A 51 -15.17 5.30 -12.25
N ASN A 52 -14.42 5.00 -13.31
CA ASN A 52 -14.57 3.76 -14.09
C ASN A 52 -14.24 2.53 -13.24
N ILE A 53 -13.14 2.58 -12.48
CA ILE A 53 -12.76 1.51 -11.54
C ILE A 53 -13.85 1.28 -10.48
N LYS A 54 -14.40 2.36 -9.90
CA LYS A 54 -15.49 2.28 -8.90
C LYS A 54 -16.76 1.65 -9.48
N ALA A 55 -17.07 1.96 -10.73
CA ALA A 55 -18.23 1.44 -11.44
C ALA A 55 -18.05 -0.02 -11.89
N GLY A 56 -16.84 -0.58 -11.81
CA GLY A 56 -16.52 -1.88 -12.39
C GLY A 56 -16.49 -1.86 -13.93
N ASP A 57 -16.39 -0.68 -14.54
CA ASP A 57 -16.28 -0.51 -15.99
C ASP A 57 -14.83 -0.76 -16.41
N GLN A 58 -14.51 -2.04 -16.54
CA GLN A 58 -13.17 -2.51 -16.84
C GLN A 58 -12.66 -2.01 -18.19
N ASP A 59 -13.50 -2.04 -19.24
CA ASP A 59 -13.11 -1.60 -20.58
C ASP A 59 -12.78 -0.10 -20.60
N ALA A 60 -13.58 0.73 -19.92
CA ALA A 60 -13.31 2.16 -19.83
C ALA A 60 -12.04 2.47 -19.02
N ALA A 61 -11.76 1.70 -17.96
CA ALA A 61 -10.52 1.82 -17.20
C ALA A 61 -9.29 1.36 -18.01
N GLU A 62 -9.37 0.21 -18.69
CA GLU A 62 -8.30 -0.35 -19.52
C GLU A 62 -7.93 0.58 -20.68
N ASN A 63 -8.91 1.29 -21.26
CA ASN A 63 -8.67 2.31 -22.29
C ASN A 63 -7.79 3.48 -21.82
N MET A 64 -7.60 3.68 -20.52
CA MET A 64 -6.71 4.71 -19.96
C MET A 64 -5.30 4.20 -19.68
N LEU A 65 -5.06 2.89 -19.74
CA LEU A 65 -3.78 2.27 -19.45
C LEU A 65 -2.86 2.26 -20.69
N SER A 66 -1.56 2.25 -20.46
CA SER A 66 -0.57 2.10 -21.53
C SER A 66 -0.61 0.66 -22.08
N LYS A 67 -0.19 0.48 -23.34
CA LYS A 67 -0.05 -0.86 -23.93
C LYS A 67 0.88 -1.76 -23.11
N ASP A 68 1.95 -1.18 -22.54
CA ASP A 68 2.92 -1.90 -21.74
C ASP A 68 2.31 -2.37 -20.41
N LEU A 69 1.52 -1.53 -19.74
CA LEU A 69 0.82 -1.92 -18.50
C LEU A 69 -0.21 -3.02 -18.76
N LEU A 70 -0.95 -2.95 -19.88
CA LEU A 70 -1.90 -3.99 -20.29
C LEU A 70 -1.22 -5.33 -20.59
N GLY A 71 0.07 -5.31 -20.96
CA GLY A 71 0.88 -6.52 -21.17
C GLY A 71 1.39 -7.18 -19.88
N LYS A 72 1.33 -6.50 -18.72
CA LYS A 72 1.82 -7.03 -17.44
C LYS A 72 0.78 -7.94 -16.78
N SER A 73 1.21 -9.06 -16.20
CA SER A 73 0.35 -9.83 -15.30
C SER A 73 0.11 -9.04 -14.02
N GLY A 74 -1.16 -8.86 -13.64
CA GLY A 74 -1.54 -8.29 -12.34
C GLY A 74 -2.31 -6.97 -12.38
N TYR A 75 -2.29 -6.18 -13.46
CA TYR A 75 -3.00 -4.89 -13.47
C TYR A 75 -4.50 -5.04 -13.17
N LYS A 76 -5.14 -6.12 -13.66
CA LYS A 76 -6.55 -6.43 -13.38
C LYS A 76 -6.82 -6.61 -11.90
N ARG A 77 -5.92 -7.31 -11.20
CA ARG A 77 -5.99 -7.50 -9.74
C ARG A 77 -5.85 -6.16 -9.02
N THR A 78 -4.95 -5.30 -9.48
CA THR A 78 -4.78 -3.96 -8.93
C THR A 78 -6.04 -3.10 -9.12
N LEU A 79 -6.64 -3.09 -10.32
CA LEU A 79 -7.92 -2.40 -10.58
C LEU A 79 -9.04 -2.93 -9.66
N GLU A 80 -9.15 -4.25 -9.50
CA GLU A 80 -10.14 -4.90 -8.63
C GLU A 80 -9.95 -4.47 -7.16
N LEU A 81 -8.71 -4.50 -6.66
CA LEU A 81 -8.38 -4.09 -5.29
C LEU A 81 -8.71 -2.62 -5.05
N ILE A 82 -8.34 -1.73 -5.97
CA ILE A 82 -8.68 -0.31 -5.89
C ILE A 82 -10.21 -0.13 -5.89
N GLY A 83 -10.92 -0.80 -6.80
CA GLY A 83 -12.38 -0.75 -6.89
C GLY A 83 -13.08 -1.23 -5.61
N ASN A 84 -12.58 -2.29 -4.99
CA ASN A 84 -13.11 -2.79 -3.72
C ASN A 84 -12.92 -1.79 -2.57
N ARG A 85 -11.77 -1.11 -2.49
CA ARG A 85 -11.52 -0.11 -1.45
C ARG A 85 -12.27 1.20 -1.66
N MET A 86 -12.42 1.64 -2.91
CA MET A 86 -13.15 2.88 -3.22
C MET A 86 -14.68 2.78 -3.01
N LYS A 87 -15.22 1.57 -2.86
CA LYS A 87 -16.60 1.41 -2.37
C LYS A 87 -16.75 1.92 -0.93
N GLU A 88 -15.65 1.93 -0.16
CA GLU A 88 -15.65 2.32 1.26
C GLU A 88 -15.42 3.82 1.48
N GLY A 89 -15.11 4.62 0.45
CA GLY A 89 -14.84 6.05 0.65
C GLY A 89 -14.58 6.91 -0.60
N SER A 90 -14.06 8.12 -0.36
CA SER A 90 -13.45 9.02 -1.37
C SER A 90 -11.94 9.06 -1.18
N TYR A 91 -11.20 9.80 -2.01
CA TYR A 91 -9.76 9.99 -1.89
C TYR A 91 -9.40 11.46 -1.61
N ASN A 92 -8.15 11.68 -1.22
CA ASN A 92 -7.48 12.97 -1.20
C ASN A 92 -6.23 12.89 -2.07
N LEU A 93 -6.06 13.83 -3.00
CA LEU A 93 -4.77 14.05 -3.65
C LEU A 93 -3.83 14.70 -2.63
N ILE A 94 -2.66 14.10 -2.41
CA ILE A 94 -1.70 14.59 -1.42
C ILE A 94 -0.57 15.33 -2.09
N GLU A 95 0.00 14.73 -3.14
CA GLU A 95 1.06 15.34 -3.92
C GLU A 95 0.90 14.95 -5.39
N GLU A 96 1.34 15.86 -6.26
CA GLU A 96 1.41 15.60 -7.69
C GLU A 96 2.65 16.23 -8.33
N TYR A 97 3.13 15.59 -9.37
CA TYR A 97 4.34 15.97 -10.07
C TYR A 97 4.12 15.93 -11.57
N TYR A 98 4.43 17.02 -12.26
CA TYR A 98 4.56 17.04 -13.71
C TYR A 98 6.04 17.13 -14.07
N MET A 99 6.47 16.31 -15.02
CA MET A 99 7.88 16.17 -15.38
C MET A 99 8.03 16.25 -16.89
N VAL A 100 9.05 16.99 -17.32
CA VAL A 100 9.55 16.96 -18.69
C VAL A 100 10.95 16.37 -18.63
N ASN A 101 11.09 15.15 -19.13
CA ASN A 101 12.34 14.41 -19.13
C ASN A 101 13.25 14.87 -20.27
N ASN A 102 14.56 14.77 -20.05
CA ASN A 102 15.52 14.99 -21.11
C ASN A 102 15.56 13.75 -22.03
N VAL A 103 15.67 13.96 -23.34
CA VAL A 103 15.83 12.89 -24.31
C VAL A 103 17.28 12.91 -24.79
N LYS A 104 18.05 11.88 -24.41
CA LYS A 104 19.43 11.73 -24.88
C LYS A 104 19.64 10.29 -25.32
N ASP A 105 20.20 10.12 -26.54
CA ASP A 105 20.49 8.81 -27.13
C ASP A 105 19.26 7.87 -27.15
N ASN A 106 18.07 8.42 -27.48
CA ASN A 106 16.77 7.74 -27.43
C ASN A 106 16.36 7.18 -26.05
N THR A 107 17.00 7.63 -24.98
CA THR A 107 16.62 7.30 -23.60
C THR A 107 16.12 8.54 -22.86
N PHE A 108 15.10 8.35 -22.02
CA PHE A 108 14.66 9.41 -21.13
C PHE A 108 15.55 9.46 -19.89
N LYS A 109 15.90 10.67 -19.45
CA LYS A 109 16.64 10.90 -18.21
C LYS A 109 15.84 11.85 -17.33
N ASN A 110 15.74 11.49 -16.05
CA ASN A 110 15.09 12.33 -15.06
C ASN A 110 15.87 13.64 -14.89
N PRO A 111 15.20 14.77 -14.70
CA PRO A 111 15.82 15.95 -14.10
C PRO A 111 16.28 15.61 -12.68
N ASN A 112 17.25 16.32 -12.11
CA ASN A 112 17.78 16.03 -10.77
C ASN A 112 16.65 15.90 -9.71
N THR A 113 16.35 14.67 -9.27
CA THR A 113 15.22 14.32 -8.39
C THR A 113 15.58 14.35 -6.90
N ASN A 114 16.86 14.48 -6.55
CA ASN A 114 17.35 14.20 -5.20
C ASN A 114 16.68 15.04 -4.10
N SER A 115 16.19 16.23 -4.44
CA SER A 115 15.53 17.18 -3.51
C SER A 115 14.02 16.96 -3.33
N LEU A 116 13.39 16.05 -4.09
CA LEU A 116 11.94 15.85 -4.11
C LEU A 116 11.50 14.49 -3.57
N ASP A 117 12.44 13.68 -3.08
CA ASP A 117 12.22 12.30 -2.60
C ASP A 117 11.49 11.37 -3.59
N LEU A 118 11.58 11.72 -4.88
CA LEU A 118 11.13 10.89 -6.00
C LEU A 118 12.24 9.95 -6.48
N ASP A 119 11.86 8.71 -6.75
CA ASP A 119 12.68 7.68 -7.39
C ASP A 119 11.89 7.05 -8.56
N TYR A 120 11.82 7.75 -9.69
CA TYR A 120 11.02 7.31 -10.84
C TYR A 120 11.86 6.85 -12.02
N ALA A 121 11.32 5.98 -12.87
CA ALA A 121 11.93 5.65 -14.15
C ALA A 121 11.23 6.44 -15.28
N ALA A 122 11.98 7.26 -16.02
CA ALA A 122 11.40 7.99 -17.14
C ALA A 122 11.07 7.06 -18.32
N VAL A 123 9.77 6.94 -18.64
CA VAL A 123 9.24 6.12 -19.74
C VAL A 123 8.68 6.94 -20.90
N ALA A 124 8.49 8.25 -20.71
CA ALA A 124 7.98 9.17 -21.72
C ALA A 124 8.65 10.56 -21.60
N LYS A 125 8.56 11.38 -22.65
CA LYS A 125 9.12 12.74 -22.65
C LYS A 125 8.43 13.64 -21.62
N GLU A 126 7.12 13.53 -21.52
CA GLU A 126 6.33 14.18 -20.48
C GLU A 126 5.68 13.09 -19.62
N MET A 127 5.72 13.29 -18.31
CA MET A 127 5.13 12.38 -17.34
C MET A 127 4.37 13.17 -16.28
N TYR A 128 3.42 12.50 -15.65
CA TYR A 128 2.70 13.04 -14.50
C TYR A 128 2.51 11.94 -13.45
N ILE A 129 2.77 12.25 -12.18
CA ILE A 129 2.58 11.32 -11.06
C ILE A 129 1.60 11.94 -10.08
N ALA A 130 0.60 11.19 -9.63
CA ALA A 130 -0.32 11.57 -8.58
C ALA A 130 -0.34 10.55 -7.45
N PHE A 131 -0.24 11.03 -6.21
CA PHE A 131 -0.35 10.23 -4.99
C PHE A 131 -1.66 10.54 -4.28
N LEU A 132 -2.55 9.55 -4.22
CA LEU A 132 -3.91 9.70 -3.70
C LEU A 132 -4.09 8.82 -2.47
N ILE A 133 -4.53 9.38 -1.36
CA ILE A 133 -4.85 8.60 -0.15
C ILE A 133 -6.34 8.31 -0.10
N LEU A 134 -6.71 7.04 0.04
CA LEU A 134 -8.07 6.63 0.32
C LEU A 134 -8.51 7.07 1.72
N LYS A 135 -9.71 7.63 1.84
CA LYS A 135 -10.31 8.05 3.11
C LYS A 135 -10.84 6.84 3.87
N GLU A 136 -9.93 6.05 4.42
CA GLU A 136 -10.22 5.00 5.40
C GLU A 136 -9.84 5.51 6.81
N PRO A 137 -10.62 5.22 7.87
CA PRO A 137 -10.39 5.78 9.20
C PRO A 137 -9.14 5.22 9.88
N GLU A 138 -8.80 3.95 9.63
CA GLU A 138 -7.74 3.26 10.36
C GLU A 138 -6.56 2.88 9.47
N ASN A 139 -6.78 1.98 8.50
CA ASN A 139 -5.73 1.53 7.59
C ASN A 139 -5.89 2.27 6.27
N LYS A 140 -4.94 3.16 5.93
CA LYS A 140 -5.03 3.94 4.70
C LYS A 140 -4.14 3.35 3.63
N PHE A 141 -4.60 3.45 2.39
CA PHE A 141 -3.86 3.03 1.21
C PHE A 141 -3.57 4.23 0.32
N MET A 142 -2.39 4.21 -0.29
CA MET A 142 -1.99 5.14 -1.33
C MET A 142 -2.23 4.49 -2.70
N ILE A 143 -2.93 5.21 -3.57
CA ILE A 143 -2.97 4.93 -5.00
C ILE A 143 -1.91 5.81 -5.65
N THR A 144 -0.99 5.20 -6.40
CA THR A 144 -0.07 5.92 -7.26
C THR A 144 -0.51 5.77 -8.70
N LEU A 145 -0.69 6.90 -9.37
CA LEU A 145 -0.96 6.96 -10.81
C LEU A 145 0.24 7.59 -11.51
N VAL A 146 0.89 6.85 -12.40
CA VAL A 146 1.97 7.38 -13.25
C VAL A 146 1.49 7.43 -14.68
N TYR A 147 1.34 8.63 -15.22
CA TYR A 147 0.99 8.89 -16.60
C TYR A 147 2.23 9.17 -17.44
N GLY A 148 2.28 8.59 -18.64
CA GLY A 148 3.21 8.94 -19.70
C GLY A 148 2.48 9.57 -20.89
N LYS A 149 3.09 10.57 -21.52
CA LYS A 149 2.62 11.13 -22.80
C LYS A 149 3.20 10.33 -23.97
N PHE A 150 2.39 9.43 -24.51
CA PHE A 150 2.70 8.64 -25.70
C PHE A 150 2.11 9.29 -26.97
N ASP A 151 2.48 8.78 -28.14
CA ASP A 151 1.95 9.20 -29.46
C ASP A 151 0.43 8.98 -29.58
N TYR A 152 -0.11 7.99 -28.86
CA TYR A 152 -1.56 7.73 -28.75
C TYR A 152 -2.23 8.36 -27.51
N GLY A 153 -1.57 9.33 -26.87
CA GLY A 153 -2.15 10.15 -25.81
C GLY A 153 -1.53 9.97 -24.42
N TRP A 154 -2.14 10.61 -23.42
CA TRP A 154 -1.78 10.42 -22.02
C TRP A 154 -2.34 9.08 -21.53
N LYS A 155 -1.48 8.21 -21.03
CA LYS A 155 -1.86 6.88 -20.55
C LYS A 155 -1.16 6.56 -19.25
N ILE A 156 -1.80 5.74 -18.43
CA ILE A 156 -1.25 5.26 -17.17
C ILE A 156 -0.27 4.14 -17.47
N ASP A 157 1.01 4.41 -17.21
CA ASP A 157 2.09 3.43 -17.36
C ASP A 157 2.25 2.55 -16.11
N LYS A 158 1.92 3.10 -14.95
CA LYS A 158 1.99 2.40 -13.67
C LYS A 158 0.83 2.80 -12.78
N LEU A 159 0.26 1.79 -12.13
CA LEU A 159 -0.86 1.85 -11.21
C LEU A 159 -0.51 0.99 -10.00
N GLU A 160 -0.40 1.61 -8.82
CA GLU A 160 -0.05 0.93 -7.57
C GLU A 160 -1.13 1.16 -6.51
N LEU A 161 -1.24 0.23 -5.58
CA LEU A 161 -2.07 0.35 -4.39
C LEU A 161 -1.31 -0.25 -3.21
N GLU A 162 -0.70 0.60 -2.40
CA GLU A 162 0.14 0.18 -1.28
C GLU A 162 -0.35 0.76 0.05
N LYS A 163 0.08 0.15 1.16
CA LYS A 163 -0.28 0.62 2.50
C LYS A 163 0.43 1.93 2.80
N TYR A 164 -0.33 2.90 3.31
CA TYR A 164 0.19 4.21 3.73
C TYR A 164 0.22 4.34 5.25
N THR A 165 -0.82 3.86 5.94
CA THR A 165 -0.84 3.76 7.41
C THR A 165 -1.50 2.48 7.86
N GLU A 166 -1.06 1.96 9.00
CA GLU A 166 -1.74 0.91 9.76
C GLU A 166 -2.13 1.40 11.15
N ASN A 167 -3.39 1.19 11.55
CA ASN A 167 -3.98 1.71 12.78
C ASN A 167 -3.73 3.22 12.96
N GLY A 168 -3.85 3.99 11.87
CA GLY A 168 -3.61 5.43 11.82
C GLY A 168 -2.15 5.86 11.96
N LYS A 169 -1.18 4.93 11.93
CA LYS A 169 0.25 5.22 12.10
C LYS A 169 1.01 4.90 10.83
N GLY A 170 1.89 5.81 10.42
CA GLY A 170 2.86 5.57 9.35
C GLY A 170 4.16 4.95 9.88
N THR A 171 5.08 4.66 8.98
CA THR A 171 6.37 3.97 9.22
C THR A 171 7.14 4.49 10.44
N ALA A 172 7.39 5.80 10.52
CA ALA A 172 8.17 6.37 11.62
C ALA A 172 7.47 6.25 12.99
N ALA A 173 6.13 6.35 13.03
CA ALA A 173 5.37 6.21 14.26
C ALA A 173 5.31 4.74 14.72
N LEU A 174 5.14 3.81 13.78
CA LEU A 174 5.17 2.37 14.03
C LEU A 174 6.56 1.91 14.50
N TYR A 175 7.64 2.45 13.92
CA TYR A 175 9.00 2.20 14.37
C TYR A 175 9.22 2.64 15.82
N LYS A 176 8.82 3.87 16.18
CA LYS A 176 8.89 4.36 17.57
C LYS A 176 8.07 3.50 18.53
N GLN A 177 6.90 3.04 18.11
CA GLN A 177 6.09 2.12 18.90
C GLN A 177 6.80 0.79 19.11
N ALA A 178 7.41 0.22 18.07
CA ALA A 178 8.16 -1.04 18.18
C ALA A 178 9.33 -0.92 19.16
N GLN A 179 10.08 0.19 19.12
CA GLN A 179 11.16 0.46 20.07
C GLN A 179 10.63 0.52 21.52
N ALA A 180 9.50 1.20 21.74
CA ALA A 180 8.88 1.29 23.06
C ALA A 180 8.37 -0.06 23.57
N GLN A 181 7.81 -0.90 22.70
CA GLN A 181 7.38 -2.27 23.04
C GLN A 181 8.58 -3.17 23.35
N TYR A 182 9.65 -3.07 22.57
CA TYR A 182 10.89 -3.82 22.79
C TYR A 182 11.52 -3.46 24.14
N ALA A 183 11.59 -2.17 24.49
CA ALA A 183 12.09 -1.71 25.79
C ALA A 183 11.29 -2.26 26.99
N LYS A 184 10.00 -2.59 26.80
CA LYS A 184 9.15 -3.23 27.81
C LYS A 184 9.27 -4.76 27.83
N GLY A 185 10.06 -5.36 26.93
CA GLY A 185 10.16 -6.81 26.75
C GLY A 185 9.00 -7.43 25.97
N TYR A 186 8.15 -6.63 25.32
CA TYR A 186 7.00 -7.09 24.53
C TYR A 186 7.42 -7.47 23.12
N LEU A 187 8.23 -8.53 22.99
CA LEU A 187 8.94 -8.86 21.75
C LEU A 187 8.01 -9.17 20.56
N ILE A 188 6.90 -9.90 20.77
CA ILE A 188 5.93 -10.21 19.71
C ILE A 188 5.28 -8.92 19.18
N ASP A 189 4.86 -8.07 20.11
CA ASP A 189 4.23 -6.79 19.85
C ASP A 189 5.15 -5.84 19.07
N ALA A 190 6.42 -5.77 19.48
CA ALA A 190 7.45 -5.02 18.79
C ALA A 190 7.64 -5.55 17.35
N ALA A 191 7.68 -6.87 17.16
CA ALA A 191 7.88 -7.49 15.86
C ALA A 191 6.68 -7.21 14.94
N ASN A 192 5.47 -7.28 15.47
CA ASN A 192 4.25 -6.92 14.76
C ASN A 192 4.24 -5.44 14.35
N SER A 193 4.66 -4.53 15.23
CA SER A 193 4.78 -3.11 14.88
C SER A 193 5.85 -2.85 13.82
N MET A 194 6.96 -3.58 13.84
CA MET A 194 7.98 -3.50 12.79
C MET A 194 7.49 -4.02 11.45
N ALA A 195 6.73 -5.12 11.44
CA ALA A 195 6.12 -5.64 10.22
C ALA A 195 5.16 -4.59 9.61
N MET A 196 4.32 -3.96 10.42
CA MET A 196 3.46 -2.86 9.95
C MET A 196 4.27 -1.65 9.46
N ALA A 197 5.38 -1.32 10.14
CA ALA A 197 6.26 -0.22 9.73
C ALA A 197 6.91 -0.51 8.36
N HIS A 198 7.35 -1.75 8.15
CA HIS A 198 7.90 -2.20 6.88
C HIS A 198 6.86 -2.11 5.76
N ASP A 199 5.65 -2.60 6.01
CA ASP A 199 4.54 -2.56 5.05
C ASP A 199 4.15 -1.12 4.66
N CYS A 200 4.22 -0.15 5.58
CA CYS A 200 4.01 1.27 5.26
C CYS A 200 5.26 1.96 4.70
N GLY A 201 6.41 1.27 4.68
CA GLY A 201 7.73 1.83 4.38
C GLY A 201 7.90 2.28 2.94
N THR A 202 7.15 1.68 2.02
CA THR A 202 7.21 1.96 0.58
C THR A 202 5.78 2.11 0.07
N PRO A 203 5.11 3.25 0.34
CA PRO A 203 3.73 3.47 -0.10
C PRO A 203 3.62 3.71 -1.62
N SER A 204 4.76 3.80 -2.32
CA SER A 204 4.88 3.75 -3.77
C SER A 204 6.33 3.45 -4.15
N GLU A 205 6.56 2.76 -5.27
CA GLU A 205 7.91 2.60 -5.84
C GLU A 205 8.50 3.92 -6.33
N GLU A 206 7.67 4.93 -6.61
CA GLU A 206 8.10 6.24 -7.10
C GLU A 206 8.62 7.16 -5.98
N LEU A 207 8.54 6.71 -4.74
CA LEU A 207 9.02 7.44 -3.55
C LEU A 207 10.20 6.71 -2.94
N LYS A 208 11.16 7.47 -2.42
CA LYS A 208 12.23 6.88 -1.61
C LYS A 208 11.61 6.15 -0.42
N SER A 209 12.09 4.92 -0.17
CA SER A 209 11.61 4.15 0.97
C SER A 209 11.85 4.90 2.28
N LEU A 210 10.80 4.96 3.10
CA LEU A 210 10.83 5.48 4.46
C LEU A 210 11.41 4.47 5.45
N PHE A 211 11.56 3.21 5.03
CA PHE A 211 12.12 2.15 5.86
C PHE A 211 13.65 2.14 5.73
N THR A 212 14.31 2.76 6.71
CA THR A 212 15.76 2.99 6.66
C THR A 212 16.56 1.75 7.03
N ASN A 213 17.87 1.78 6.76
CA ASN A 213 18.79 0.72 7.17
C ASN A 213 18.77 0.50 8.69
N ASP A 214 18.64 1.56 9.51
CA ASP A 214 18.56 1.43 10.96
C ASP A 214 17.30 0.67 11.41
N MET A 215 16.17 0.88 10.72
CA MET A 215 14.94 0.10 10.96
C MET A 215 15.15 -1.37 10.59
N HIS A 216 15.87 -1.64 9.49
CA HIS A 216 16.20 -3.00 9.07
C HIS A 216 17.08 -3.72 10.11
N VAL A 217 18.16 -3.08 10.56
CA VAL A 217 19.07 -3.62 11.59
C VAL A 217 18.31 -3.87 12.91
N PHE A 218 17.47 -2.92 13.33
CA PHE A 218 16.63 -3.10 14.51
C PHE A 218 15.70 -4.31 14.37
N TYR A 219 15.04 -4.46 13.22
CA TYR A 219 14.12 -5.59 12.96
C TYR A 219 14.85 -6.94 12.98
N GLN A 220 16.03 -7.03 12.36
CA GLN A 220 16.84 -8.25 12.38
C GLN A 220 17.23 -8.68 13.81
N ASN A 221 17.68 -7.73 14.62
CA ASN A 221 18.04 -7.98 16.02
C ASN A 221 16.84 -8.43 16.84
N LEU A 222 15.70 -7.76 16.66
CA LEU A 222 14.43 -8.11 17.28
C LEU A 222 13.97 -9.53 16.93
N VAL A 223 14.02 -9.92 15.65
CA VAL A 223 13.65 -11.26 15.20
C VAL A 223 14.61 -12.31 15.78
N THR A 224 15.89 -11.99 15.87
CA THR A 224 16.90 -12.87 16.50
C THR A 224 16.58 -13.12 17.97
N ASP A 225 16.25 -12.07 18.72
CA ASP A 225 15.85 -12.18 20.12
C ASP A 225 14.55 -12.97 20.30
N LEU A 226 13.57 -12.71 19.45
CA LEU A 226 12.29 -13.42 19.43
C LEU A 226 12.51 -14.92 19.20
N ASN A 227 13.32 -15.30 18.20
CA ASN A 227 13.64 -16.69 17.88
C ASN A 227 14.49 -17.38 18.94
N ARG A 228 15.28 -16.62 19.70
CA ARG A 228 16.02 -17.13 20.87
C ARG A 228 15.05 -17.41 22.02
N ARG A 229 14.09 -16.50 22.27
CA ARG A 229 13.17 -16.56 23.40
C ARG A 229 12.04 -17.57 23.21
N TYR A 230 11.48 -17.65 22.00
CA TYR A 230 10.31 -18.47 21.69
C TYR A 230 10.67 -19.53 20.65
N LYS A 231 10.38 -20.79 20.98
CA LYS A 231 10.55 -21.93 20.07
C LYS A 231 9.17 -22.42 19.65
N TYR A 232 8.87 -22.30 18.36
CA TYR A 232 7.61 -22.76 17.80
C TYR A 232 7.72 -24.22 17.33
N PRO A 233 6.65 -25.05 17.49
CA PRO A 233 5.39 -24.69 18.12
C PRO A 233 5.50 -24.64 19.67
N LEU A 234 5.08 -23.50 20.23
CA LEU A 234 5.19 -23.11 21.63
C LEU A 234 3.96 -23.61 22.41
N ALA A 235 4.18 -24.48 23.39
CA ALA A 235 3.09 -24.94 24.27
C ALA A 235 2.60 -23.81 25.17
N ILE A 236 1.28 -23.67 25.30
CA ILE A 236 0.64 -22.69 26.19
C ILE A 236 0.56 -23.32 27.58
N ALA A 237 1.61 -23.10 28.38
CA ALA A 237 1.63 -23.53 29.77
C ALA A 237 0.46 -22.90 30.55
N GLY A 238 -0.19 -23.68 31.43
CA GLY A 238 -1.35 -23.23 32.22
C GLY A 238 -2.72 -23.56 31.61
N VAL A 239 -2.75 -24.21 30.44
CA VAL A 239 -3.99 -24.76 29.84
C VAL A 239 -3.90 -26.29 29.85
N THR A 240 -4.92 -26.97 30.38
CA THR A 240 -4.89 -28.43 30.64
C THR A 240 -4.68 -29.26 29.38
N THR A 241 -5.25 -28.83 28.26
CA THR A 241 -5.14 -29.50 26.94
C THR A 241 -3.82 -29.22 26.22
N GLN A 242 -2.97 -28.36 26.78
CA GLN A 242 -1.66 -27.97 26.25
C GLN A 242 -1.66 -27.58 24.76
N PRO A 243 -2.54 -26.65 24.33
CA PRO A 243 -2.55 -26.16 22.96
C PRO A 243 -1.20 -25.54 22.60
N ARG A 244 -0.84 -25.60 21.32
CA ARG A 244 0.50 -25.17 20.85
C ARG A 244 0.40 -24.08 19.80
N ILE A 245 0.90 -22.89 20.12
CA ILE A 245 1.02 -21.78 19.18
C ILE A 245 2.05 -22.17 18.12
N PHE A 246 1.74 -21.97 16.84
CA PHE A 246 2.71 -22.22 15.76
C PHE A 246 2.95 -21.01 14.88
N ARG A 247 2.12 -19.96 14.98
CA ARG A 247 2.26 -18.70 14.28
C ARG A 247 1.56 -17.59 15.04
N ILE A 248 2.15 -16.40 15.00
CA ILE A 248 1.50 -15.16 15.38
C ILE A 248 1.75 -14.18 14.24
N ASP A 249 0.70 -13.57 13.73
CA ASP A 249 0.78 -12.58 12.66
C ASP A 249 -0.21 -11.44 12.91
N ASN A 250 -0.13 -10.41 12.08
CA ASN A 250 -1.08 -9.31 12.06
C ASN A 250 -2.17 -9.62 11.03
N GLN A 251 -3.42 -9.33 11.38
CA GLN A 251 -4.56 -9.52 10.50
C GLN A 251 -5.40 -8.25 10.42
N ASN A 252 -5.80 -7.92 9.20
CA ASN A 252 -6.72 -6.83 8.94
C ASN A 252 -8.15 -7.29 9.22
N VAL A 253 -8.83 -6.61 10.14
CA VAL A 253 -10.28 -6.75 10.35
C VAL A 253 -10.94 -5.37 10.28
N LYS A 254 -12.27 -5.34 10.32
CA LYS A 254 -12.99 -4.06 10.35
C LYS A 254 -12.56 -3.25 11.58
N GLY A 255 -12.02 -2.07 11.32
CA GLY A 255 -11.52 -1.18 12.35
C GLY A 255 -10.15 -1.59 12.89
N GLY A 256 -9.24 -2.03 12.01
CA GLY A 256 -7.79 -2.02 12.25
C GLY A 256 -7.05 -3.33 11.97
N THR A 257 -5.75 -3.30 12.22
CA THR A 257 -4.84 -4.46 12.20
C THR A 257 -4.60 -4.96 13.62
N TYR A 258 -4.82 -6.25 13.87
CA TYR A 258 -4.69 -6.85 15.20
C TYR A 258 -3.90 -8.16 15.16
N PRO A 259 -3.23 -8.53 16.27
CA PRO A 259 -2.52 -9.79 16.35
C PRO A 259 -3.50 -10.97 16.31
N ALA A 260 -3.15 -11.99 15.53
CA ALA A 260 -3.80 -13.28 15.50
C ALA A 260 -2.88 -14.38 16.04
N VAL A 261 -3.33 -15.07 17.07
CA VAL A 261 -2.63 -16.22 17.66
C VAL A 261 -3.15 -17.49 17.01
N CYS A 262 -2.32 -18.13 16.18
CA CYS A 262 -2.64 -19.39 15.53
C CYS A 262 -2.12 -20.55 16.40
N TYR A 263 -3.02 -21.42 16.88
CA TYR A 263 -2.62 -22.54 17.74
C TYR A 263 -3.31 -23.85 17.37
N LEU A 264 -2.63 -24.95 17.73
CA LEU A 264 -3.11 -26.32 17.57
C LEU A 264 -3.89 -26.74 18.81
N THR A 265 -5.09 -27.28 18.60
CA THR A 265 -5.93 -27.92 19.62
C THR A 265 -5.98 -29.43 19.41
N SER A 266 -6.21 -30.20 20.47
CA SER A 266 -6.48 -31.65 20.37
C SER A 266 -7.95 -31.95 20.04
N PHE A 267 -8.85 -30.98 20.15
CA PHE A 267 -10.26 -31.17 19.86
C PHE A 267 -10.55 -31.23 18.36
N ASP A 268 -11.64 -31.92 18.00
CA ASP A 268 -12.22 -31.84 16.66
C ASP A 268 -12.81 -30.44 16.45
N LEU A 269 -12.57 -29.82 15.28
CA LEU A 269 -13.08 -28.47 14.98
C LEU A 269 -14.60 -28.36 14.98
N ARG A 270 -15.31 -29.49 14.88
CA ARG A 270 -16.77 -29.58 15.02
C ARG A 270 -17.23 -29.40 16.47
N ASP A 271 -16.38 -29.72 17.46
CA ASP A 271 -16.68 -29.48 18.88
C ASP A 271 -16.35 -28.04 19.27
N THR A 272 -17.18 -27.12 18.78
CA THR A 272 -17.02 -25.68 19.02
C THR A 272 -17.19 -25.31 20.49
N VAL A 273 -17.86 -26.14 21.30
CA VAL A 273 -18.05 -25.90 22.74
C VAL A 273 -16.74 -26.15 23.48
N ALA A 274 -16.06 -27.27 23.20
CA ALA A 274 -14.75 -27.56 23.79
C ALA A 274 -13.69 -26.52 23.38
N ILE A 275 -13.69 -26.11 22.11
CA ILE A 275 -12.75 -25.12 21.58
C ILE A 275 -12.92 -23.76 22.24
N LYS A 276 -14.16 -23.27 22.38
CA LYS A 276 -14.41 -21.99 23.09
C LYS A 276 -13.97 -22.06 24.54
N LYS A 277 -14.22 -23.19 25.22
CA LYS A 277 -13.78 -23.40 26.61
C LYS A 277 -12.25 -23.39 26.74
N GLU A 278 -11.54 -24.02 25.81
CA GLU A 278 -10.08 -23.97 25.74
C GLU A 278 -9.59 -22.54 25.47
N ASN A 279 -10.20 -21.83 24.52
CA ASN A 279 -9.81 -20.45 24.19
C ASN A 279 -9.96 -19.50 25.38
N GLU A 280 -11.01 -19.65 26.19
CA GLU A 280 -11.17 -18.87 27.43
C GLU A 280 -10.05 -19.15 28.45
N GLN A 281 -9.50 -20.37 28.48
CA GLN A 281 -8.31 -20.67 29.30
C GLN A 281 -7.05 -20.05 28.70
N VAL A 282 -6.86 -20.17 27.38
CA VAL A 282 -5.74 -19.55 26.65
C VAL A 282 -5.72 -18.04 26.89
N LYS A 283 -6.85 -17.35 26.73
CA LYS A 283 -7.00 -15.91 26.94
C LYS A 283 -6.50 -15.46 28.32
N LYS A 284 -6.77 -16.24 29.36
CA LYS A 284 -6.35 -15.91 30.75
C LYS A 284 -4.85 -15.97 30.95
N VAL A 285 -4.14 -16.81 30.19
CA VAL A 285 -2.70 -17.07 30.40
C VAL A 285 -1.81 -16.49 29.31
N ILE A 286 -2.36 -16.11 28.15
CA ILE A 286 -1.57 -15.73 26.97
C ILE A 286 -0.67 -14.53 27.23
N GLY A 287 -1.11 -13.54 28.02
CA GLY A 287 -0.29 -12.39 28.40
C GLY A 287 0.92 -12.74 29.27
N ASN A 288 0.89 -13.88 29.97
CA ASN A 288 2.05 -14.40 30.72
C ASN A 288 3.00 -15.19 29.81
N VAL A 289 2.45 -15.93 28.84
CA VAL A 289 3.23 -16.70 27.86
C VAL A 289 3.93 -15.75 26.88
N LEU A 290 3.24 -14.69 26.47
CA LEU A 290 3.67 -13.69 25.49
C LEU A 290 3.39 -12.29 26.06
N PRO A 291 4.32 -11.74 26.87
CA PRO A 291 4.15 -10.43 27.49
C PRO A 291 3.75 -9.33 26.50
N GLY A 292 2.69 -8.60 26.85
CA GLY A 292 2.18 -7.44 26.10
C GLY A 292 1.16 -7.76 25.00
N ILE A 293 1.03 -9.02 24.56
CA ILE A 293 0.18 -9.37 23.42
C ILE A 293 -1.30 -8.99 23.63
N ASP A 294 -1.76 -9.04 24.89
CA ASP A 294 -3.12 -8.76 25.33
C ASP A 294 -3.33 -7.31 25.84
N LYS A 295 -2.35 -6.42 25.67
CA LYS A 295 -2.39 -5.03 26.17
C LYS A 295 -2.59 -4.01 25.05
N ASP A 296 -3.23 -2.90 25.38
CA ASP A 296 -3.38 -1.68 24.57
C ASP A 296 -3.93 -1.90 23.15
N LYS A 297 -4.84 -2.88 23.01
CA LYS A 297 -5.48 -3.25 21.75
C LYS A 297 -6.97 -3.45 21.96
N LYS A 298 -7.75 -3.19 20.92
CA LYS A 298 -9.21 -3.39 20.94
C LYS A 298 -9.58 -4.87 20.78
N TYR A 299 -8.88 -5.57 19.88
CA TYR A 299 -9.14 -6.97 19.58
C TYR A 299 -7.87 -7.82 19.65
N MET A 300 -8.07 -9.10 19.90
CA MET A 300 -7.12 -10.17 19.66
C MET A 300 -7.85 -11.30 18.95
N LEU A 301 -7.22 -11.84 17.92
CA LEU A 301 -7.79 -12.90 17.09
C LEU A 301 -7.15 -14.23 17.43
N TYR A 302 -7.92 -15.29 17.30
CA TYR A 302 -7.43 -16.65 17.46
C TYR A 302 -7.89 -17.48 16.27
N TYR A 303 -6.94 -18.19 15.67
CA TYR A 303 -7.21 -19.18 14.64
C TYR A 303 -6.84 -20.54 15.20
N VAL A 304 -7.86 -21.34 15.50
CA VAL A 304 -7.70 -22.64 16.14
C VAL A 304 -7.68 -23.73 15.09
N TYR A 305 -6.63 -24.52 15.07
CA TYR A 305 -6.41 -25.56 14.07
C TYR A 305 -6.34 -26.94 14.74
N HIS A 306 -6.88 -27.97 14.08
CA HIS A 306 -6.62 -29.36 14.47
C HIS A 306 -5.26 -29.85 13.93
N GLN A 307 -4.84 -29.32 12.79
CA GLN A 307 -3.56 -29.64 12.16
C GLN A 307 -2.93 -28.38 11.56
N LYS A 308 -1.60 -28.34 11.51
CA LYS A 308 -0.87 -27.20 10.93
C LYS A 308 -1.11 -27.17 9.41
N PRO A 309 -1.48 -26.02 8.82
CA PRO A 309 -1.51 -25.89 7.36
C PRO A 309 -0.10 -26.08 6.78
N ASN A 310 -0.02 -26.67 5.59
CA ASN A 310 1.24 -26.87 4.88
C ASN A 310 1.12 -26.41 3.41
N MET A 311 2.19 -26.55 2.63
CA MET A 311 2.22 -26.08 1.23
C MET A 311 1.23 -26.81 0.30
N THR A 312 0.77 -28.00 0.66
CA THR A 312 -0.06 -28.86 -0.18
C THR A 312 -1.47 -29.07 0.37
N SER A 313 -1.74 -28.68 1.62
CA SER A 313 -3.06 -28.77 2.24
C SER A 313 -3.42 -27.51 3.02
N ASN A 314 -4.58 -26.96 2.67
CA ASN A 314 -5.26 -25.98 3.50
C ASN A 314 -5.84 -26.69 4.73
N ALA A 315 -5.48 -26.23 5.92
CA ALA A 315 -6.12 -26.64 7.15
C ALA A 315 -7.24 -25.65 7.48
N TYR A 316 -8.45 -26.15 7.72
CA TYR A 316 -9.54 -25.33 8.25
C TYR A 316 -9.17 -24.84 9.67
N SER A 317 -9.60 -23.63 9.99
CA SER A 317 -9.54 -23.07 11.34
C SER A 317 -10.93 -22.81 11.90
N TYR A 318 -11.03 -22.81 13.21
CA TYR A 318 -12.13 -22.19 13.94
C TYR A 318 -11.67 -20.81 14.43
N ASP A 319 -12.34 -19.77 13.96
CA ASP A 319 -11.89 -18.38 14.16
C ASP A 319 -12.64 -17.73 15.33
N ILE A 320 -11.90 -17.10 16.24
CA ILE A 320 -12.46 -16.43 17.42
C ILE A 320 -11.89 -15.02 17.50
N THR A 321 -12.77 -14.02 17.61
CA THR A 321 -12.41 -12.62 17.88
C THR A 321 -12.74 -12.27 19.31
N VAL A 322 -11.74 -11.86 20.08
CA VAL A 322 -11.89 -11.43 21.47
C VAL A 322 -11.75 -9.91 21.55
N LYS A 323 -12.75 -9.25 22.13
CA LYS A 323 -12.66 -7.82 22.50
C LYS A 323 -11.93 -7.69 23.84
N LEU A 324 -10.89 -6.85 23.88
CA LEU A 324 -10.04 -6.62 25.06
C LEU A 324 -10.40 -5.31 25.78
N GLN A 325 -10.91 -4.31 25.06
CA GLN A 325 -11.39 -3.02 25.56
C GLN A 325 -12.69 -2.62 24.87
#